data_AF-A0A5Z3XI58-F1
#
_entry.id   AF-A0A5Z3XI58-F1
#
_cell.length_a   1.000
_cell.length_b   1.000
_cell.length_c   1.000
_cell.angle_alpha   90.00
_cell.angle_beta   90.00
_cell.angle_gamma   90.00
#
_symmetry.space_group_name_H-M   'P 1'
#
loop_
_entity.id
_entity.type
_entity.pdbx_description
1 polymer ?
#
loop_
_entity_poly.entity_id
_entity_poly.type
_entity_poly.pdbx_seq_one_letter_code
_entity_poly.pdbx_strand_id
1 'polypeptide(L)'
;MKRLCYFVNSDWYFDLHWTERAIAARDAGYEIHIISHFIGEEIIKKFKTLGFICHNVSLVAQSFNMFVFFRAFLNARKIIKE
;
A
#
# COMPACT_ATOMS: atom_id res chain seq x y z
N MET A 1 -6.46 -0.74 -18.10
CA MET A 1 -5.09 -0.37 -17.68
C MET A 1 -4.49 -1.52 -16.91
N LYS A 2 -3.15 -1.70 -16.92
CA LYS A 2 -2.50 -2.73 -16.10
C LYS A 2 -2.35 -2.20 -14.68
N ARG A 3 -2.77 -2.97 -13.67
CA ARG A 3 -2.67 -2.59 -12.25
C ARG A 3 -1.48 -3.32 -11.62
N LEU A 4 -0.71 -2.62 -10.80
CA LEU A 4 0.32 -3.22 -9.94
C LEU A 4 0.03 -2.86 -8.49
N CYS A 5 -0.27 -3.86 -7.68
CA CYS A 5 -0.59 -3.69 -6.27
C CYS A 5 0.57 -4.17 -5.40
N TYR A 6 1.14 -3.24 -4.62
CA TYR A 6 2.07 -3.55 -3.55
C TYR A 6 1.29 -3.76 -2.26
N PHE A 7 1.49 -4.92 -1.63
CA PHE A 7 0.93 -5.21 -0.32
C PHE A 7 2.07 -5.35 0.69
N VAL A 8 2.13 -4.40 1.61
CA VAL A 8 3.22 -4.25 2.58
C VAL A 8 2.65 -3.97 3.96
N ASN A 9 3.40 -4.33 5.00
CA ASN A 9 2.98 -4.16 6.39
C ASN A 9 3.37 -2.78 6.97
N SER A 10 4.11 -1.97 6.23
CA SER A 10 4.65 -0.69 6.67
C SER A 10 4.83 0.25 5.48
N ASP A 11 4.37 1.49 5.64
CA ASP A 11 4.49 2.58 4.69
C ASP A 11 5.95 3.08 4.55
N TRP A 12 6.67 3.24 5.66
CA TRP A 12 8.07 3.67 5.67
C TRP A 12 9.01 2.66 5.00
N TYR A 13 8.79 1.35 5.19
CA TYR A 13 9.61 0.31 4.57
C TYR A 13 9.45 0.32 3.05
N PHE A 14 8.22 0.54 2.59
CA PHE A 14 7.95 0.73 1.18
C PHE A 14 8.64 1.98 0.64
N ASP A 15 8.54 3.09 1.37
CA ASP A 15 9.14 4.34 0.93
C ASP A 15 10.67 4.23 0.73
N LEU A 16 11.32 3.51 1.65
CA LEU A 16 12.76 3.34 1.67
C LEU A 16 13.29 2.45 0.53
N HIS A 17 12.54 1.42 0.12
CA HIS A 17 13.07 0.37 -0.76
C HIS A 17 12.35 0.20 -2.10
N TRP A 18 11.11 0.65 -2.21
CA TRP A 18 10.24 0.28 -3.32
C TRP A 18 9.69 1.47 -4.11
N THR A 19 9.77 2.69 -3.59
CA THR A 19 9.29 3.91 -4.28
C THR A 19 9.82 4.03 -5.71
N GLU A 20 11.13 3.89 -5.92
CA GLU A 20 11.72 3.99 -7.27
C GLU A 20 11.20 2.94 -8.25
N ARG A 21 10.94 1.71 -7.76
CA ARG A 21 10.37 0.63 -8.58
C ARG A 21 8.92 0.90 -8.93
N ALA A 22 8.16 1.48 -8.01
CA ALA A 22 6.78 1.88 -8.23
C ALA A 22 6.69 3.06 -9.21
N ILE A 23 7.62 4.02 -9.13
CA ILE A 23 7.74 5.12 -10.10
C ILE A 23 8.03 4.55 -11.49
N ALA A 24 9.03 3.68 -11.63
CA ALA A 24 9.37 3.08 -12.92
C ALA A 24 8.19 2.29 -13.52
N ALA A 25 7.45 1.55 -12.69
CA ALA A 25 6.25 0.84 -13.13
C ALA A 25 5.12 1.81 -13.56
N ARG A 26 4.89 2.89 -12.80
CA ARG A 26 3.94 3.95 -13.18
C ARG A 26 4.30 4.54 -14.54
N ASP A 27 5.58 4.86 -14.75
CA ASP A 27 6.08 5.45 -15.99
C ASP A 27 6.00 4.46 -17.17
N ALA A 28 6.04 3.16 -16.89
CA ALA A 28 5.73 2.10 -17.85
C ALA A 28 4.22 1.90 -18.13
N GLY A 29 3.35 2.75 -17.55
CA GLY A 29 1.91 2.76 -17.79
C GLY A 29 1.07 1.91 -16.84
N TYR A 30 1.62 1.53 -15.69
CA TYR A 30 0.85 0.81 -14.66
C TYR A 30 0.13 1.77 -13.71
N GLU A 31 -1.08 1.41 -13.32
CA GLU A 31 -1.78 2.03 -12.19
C GLU A 31 -1.26 1.40 -10.89
N ILE A 32 -0.62 2.21 -10.06
CA ILE A 32 0.05 1.74 -8.85
C ILE A 32 -0.91 1.85 -7.66
N HIS A 33 -1.11 0.72 -6.99
CA HIS A 33 -1.82 0.65 -5.72
C HIS A 33 -0.88 0.23 -4.60
N ILE A 34 -0.99 0.86 -3.44
CA ILE A 34 -0.22 0.50 -2.25
C ILE A 34 -1.22 0.20 -1.12
N ILE A 35 -1.29 -1.06 -0.72
CA ILE A 35 -2.01 -1.50 0.47
C ILE A 35 -1.00 -1.56 1.61
N SER A 36 -1.19 -0.72 2.63
CA SER A 36 -0.32 -0.66 3.80
C SER A 36 -1.03 -0.16 5.04
N HIS A 37 -0.40 -0.32 6.19
CA HIS A 37 -0.73 0.45 7.38
C HIS A 37 0.00 1.81 7.31
N PHE A 38 -0.74 2.84 6.92
CA PHE A 38 -0.22 4.20 6.85
C PHE A 38 -0.36 4.89 8.20
N ILE A 39 0.77 5.34 8.75
CA ILE A 39 0.83 5.96 10.08
C ILE A 39 0.92 7.49 9.95
N GLY A 40 1.69 7.98 8.97
CA GLY A 40 1.96 9.41 8.80
C GLY A 40 1.26 10.02 7.58
N GLU A 41 0.70 11.23 7.75
CA GLU A 41 0.10 11.96 6.62
C GLU A 41 1.11 12.34 5.53
N GLU A 42 2.37 12.56 5.88
CA GLU A 42 3.42 12.97 4.94
C GLU A 42 3.68 11.91 3.86
N ILE A 43 3.75 10.63 4.26
CA ILE A 43 3.95 9.52 3.31
C ILE A 43 2.76 9.39 2.37
N ILE A 44 1.53 9.50 2.90
CA ILE A 44 0.32 9.47 2.07
C ILE A 44 0.34 10.63 1.07
N LYS A 45 0.68 11.85 1.50
CA LYS A 45 0.77 13.02 0.62
C LYS A 45 1.82 12.80 -0.46
N LYS A 46 3.02 12.37 -0.10
CA LYS A 46 4.11 12.01 -1.04
C LYS A 46 3.63 11.02 -2.10
N PHE A 47 3.05 9.89 -1.68
CA PHE A 47 2.61 8.85 -2.60
C PHE A 47 1.47 9.29 -3.51
N LYS A 48 0.52 10.07 -2.99
CA LYS A 48 -0.54 10.66 -3.83
C LYS A 48 0.02 11.66 -4.85
N THR A 49 1.01 12.47 -4.48
CA THR A 49 1.71 13.37 -5.42
C THR A 49 2.45 12.59 -6.51
N LEU A 50 2.97 11.40 -6.18
CA LEU A 50 3.56 10.48 -7.17
C LEU A 50 2.52 9.75 -8.04
N GLY A 51 1.22 9.98 -7.83
CA GLY A 51 0.15 9.34 -8.59
C GLY A 51 -0.18 7.92 -8.12
N PHE A 52 0.22 7.53 -6.91
CA PHE A 52 -0.11 6.23 -6.34
C PHE A 52 -1.45 6.26 -5.61
N ILE A 53 -2.20 5.15 -5.71
CA ILE A 53 -3.45 4.95 -4.98
C ILE A 53 -3.14 4.25 -3.66
N CYS A 54 -3.34 4.96 -2.55
CA CYS A 54 -3.01 4.47 -1.21
C CYS A 54 -4.26 3.90 -0.52
N HIS A 55 -4.18 2.63 -0.13
CA HIS A 55 -5.23 1.90 0.57
C HIS A 55 -4.78 1.59 2.00
N ASN A 56 -5.40 2.25 2.97
CA ASN A 56 -5.05 2.02 4.37
C ASN A 56 -5.74 0.77 4.92
N VAL A 57 -4.93 -0.16 5.41
CA VAL A 57 -5.39 -1.34 6.16
C VAL A 57 -4.74 -1.34 7.53
N SER A 58 -5.46 -1.83 8.54
CA SER A 58 -4.95 -1.92 9.92
C SER A 58 -3.98 -3.10 10.11
N LEU A 59 -3.06 -3.32 9.16
CA LEU A 59 -2.05 -4.38 9.25
C LEU A 59 -0.81 -3.86 9.99
N VAL A 60 -0.91 -3.80 11.31
CA VAL A 60 0.17 -3.27 12.16
C VAL A 60 1.33 -4.25 12.21
N ALA A 61 2.52 -3.79 11.81
CA ALA A 61 3.75 -4.56 11.96
C ALA A 61 3.95 -5.01 13.42
N GLN A 62 4.43 -6.24 13.63
CA GLN A 62 4.67 -6.84 14.95
C GLN A 62 3.41 -7.08 15.82
N SER A 63 2.20 -6.89 15.28
CA SER A 63 0.99 -7.32 15.98
C SER A 63 0.86 -8.84 15.97
N PHE A 64 0.44 -9.43 17.09
CA PHE A 64 0.05 -10.85 17.19
C PHE A 64 -1.47 -11.02 17.34
N ASN A 65 -2.23 -9.94 17.19
CA ASN A 65 -3.68 -9.98 17.38
C ASN A 65 -4.37 -10.56 16.13
N MET A 66 -4.84 -11.80 16.27
CA MET A 66 -5.53 -12.54 15.22
C MET A 66 -6.77 -11.80 14.66
N PHE A 67 -7.53 -11.06 15.47
CA PHE A 67 -8.68 -10.30 15.00
C PHE A 67 -8.28 -9.13 14.08
N VAL A 68 -7.15 -8.49 14.37
CA VAL A 68 -6.58 -7.43 13.53
C VAL A 68 -6.20 -8.01 12.16
N PHE A 69 -5.57 -9.19 12.14
CA PHE A 69 -5.23 -9.88 10.90
C PHE A 69 -6.47 -10.26 10.07
N PHE A 70 -7.51 -10.83 10.70
CA PHE A 70 -8.75 -11.16 9.99
C PHE A 70 -9.42 -9.92 9.39
N ARG A 71 -9.47 -8.81 10.14
CA ARG A 71 -10.02 -7.54 9.63
C ARG A 71 -9.19 -7.01 8.46
N ALA A 72 -7.86 -7.01 8.58
CA ALA A 72 -6.96 -6.58 7.52
C ALA A 72 -7.12 -7.43 6.26
N PHE A 73 -7.24 -8.76 6.42
CA PHE A 73 -7.49 -9.69 5.32
C PHE A 73 -8.80 -9.40 4.59
N LEU A 74 -9.90 -9.22 5.33
CA LEU A 74 -11.20 -8.92 4.72
C LEU A 74 -11.18 -7.58 3.97
N ASN A 75 -10.52 -6.56 4.51
CA ASN A 75 -10.39 -5.26 3.86
C ASN A 75 -9.52 -5.35 2.58
N ALA A 76 -8.35 -5.98 2.67
CA ALA A 76 -7.46 -6.16 1.52
C ALA A 76 -8.14 -6.99 0.40
N ARG A 77 -8.91 -8.02 0.78
CA ARG A 77 -9.67 -8.85 -0.18
C ARG A 77 -10.74 -8.06 -0.94
N LYS A 78 -11.35 -7.03 -0.34
CA LYS A 78 -12.28 -6.14 -1.05
C LYS A 78 -11.54 -5.32 -2.10
N ILE A 79 -10.43 -4.68 -1.70
CA ILE A 79 -9.59 -3.86 -2.58
C ILE A 79 -9.05 -4.67 -3.78
N ILE A 80 -8.58 -5.90 -3.56
CA ILE A 80 -7.97 -6.72 -4.63
C ILE A 80 -9.03 -7.26 -5.61
N LYS A 81 -10.30 -7.36 -5.19
CA LYS A 81 -11.39 -7.86 -6.04
C LYS A 81 -12.03 -6.78 -6.92
N GLU A 82 -11.74 -5.50 -6.66
CA GLU A 82 -12.14 -4.36 -7.50
C GLU A 82 -11.23 -4.19 -8.72
#